data_AF-A0A009ZW77-F1
#
_entry.id   AF-A0A009ZW77-F1
#
_cell.length_a   1.000
_cell.length_b   1.000
_cell.length_c   1.000
_cell.angle_alpha   90.00
_cell.angle_beta   90.00
_cell.angle_gamma   90.00
#
_symmetry.space_group_name_H-M   'P 1'
#
loop_
_entity.id
_entity.type
_entity.pdbx_description
1 polymer ?
#
loop_
_entity_poly.entity_id
_entity_poly.type
_entity_poly.pdbx_seq_one_letter_code
_entity_poly.pdbx_strand_id
1 'polypeptide(L)' 'MTTQNREFNGQVWFIGSKKSELCQSIQTDSQVNLAYVTSSNHYVSIHGTANLVDDQSILDELWSPAYEAFFENGK' A
#
# COMPACT_ATOMS: atom_id res chain seq x y z
N MET A 1 1.83 -4.23 6.09
CA MET A 1 1.33 -3.57 4.87
C MET A 1 0.64 -4.63 4.05
N THR A 2 -0.60 -4.38 3.62
CA THR A 2 -1.40 -5.31 2.80
C THR A 2 -1.76 -4.61 1.50
N THR A 3 -1.76 -5.34 0.38
CA THR A 3 -2.12 -4.82 -0.93
C THR A 3 -3.63 -4.67 -1.04
N GLN A 4 -4.08 -3.47 -1.45
CA GLN A 4 -5.49 -3.10 -1.35
C GLN A 4 -6.27 -3.28 -2.66
N ASN A 5 -5.58 -3.48 -3.80
CA ASN A 5 -6.26 -3.51 -5.10
C ASN A 5 -6.47 -4.95 -5.62
N ARG A 6 -7.68 -5.21 -6.11
CA ARG A 6 -8.12 -6.53 -6.61
C ARG A 6 -7.91 -6.67 -8.14
N GLU A 7 -7.74 -5.57 -8.85
CA GLU A 7 -7.37 -5.53 -10.28
C GLU A 7 -6.04 -4.79 -10.49
N PHE A 8 -5.09 -5.45 -11.17
CA PHE A 8 -3.79 -4.86 -11.48
C PHE A 8 -3.88 -3.95 -12.71
N ASN A 9 -4.25 -2.68 -12.49
CA ASN A 9 -4.28 -1.65 -13.53
C ASN A 9 -2.93 -0.90 -13.67
N GLY A 10 -1.83 -1.54 -13.26
CA GLY A 10 -0.49 -0.95 -13.19
C GLY A 10 -0.23 -0.07 -11.97
N GLN A 11 -1.20 0.04 -11.05
CA GLN A 11 -1.08 0.79 -9.80
C GLN A 11 -1.43 -0.11 -8.61
N VAL A 12 -0.58 -0.07 -7.58
CA VAL A 12 -0.74 -0.85 -6.36
C VAL A 12 -0.80 0.10 -5.17
N TRP A 13 -1.94 0.08 -4.48
CA TRP A 13 -2.15 0.92 -3.31
C TRP A 13 -1.84 0.16 -2.03
N PHE A 14 -1.14 0.84 -1.12
CA PHE A 14 -0.86 0.38 0.23
C PHE A 14 -1.26 1.46 1.21
N ILE A 15 -2.05 1.08 2.22
CA ILE A 15 -2.30 1.96 3.37
C ILE A 15 -1.19 1.71 4.38
N GLY A 16 -0.47 2.77 4.73
CA GLY A 16 0.60 2.77 5.71
C GLY A 16 0.50 3.99 6.61
N SER A 17 0.92 3.86 7.86
CA SER A 17 1.00 5.01 8.77
C SER A 17 2.15 5.92 8.37
N LYS A 18 1.90 7.23 8.25
CA LYS A 18 2.93 8.25 7.96
C LYS A 18 4.12 8.23 8.93
N LYS A 19 3.94 7.71 10.14
CA LYS A 19 5.00 7.60 11.15
C LYS A 19 5.92 6.39 10.94
N SER A 20 5.64 5.54 9.96
CA SER A 20 6.51 4.40 9.66
C SER A 20 7.78 4.87 8.98
N GLU A 21 8.93 4.34 9.40
CA GLU A 21 10.23 4.56 8.75
C GLU A 21 10.19 4.27 7.24
N LEU A 22 9.30 3.35 6.82
CA LEU A 22 9.05 3.01 5.43
C LEU A 22 8.49 4.20 4.63
N CYS A 23 7.57 4.98 5.20
CA CYS A 23 7.02 6.18 4.54
C CYS A 23 8.08 7.28 4.45
N GLN A 24 8.87 7.52 5.51
CA GLN A 24 9.97 8.48 5.46
C GLN A 24 11.04 8.10 4.44
N SER A 25 11.33 6.80 4.35
CA SER A 25 12.25 6.26 3.34
C SER A 25 11.72 6.49 1.94
N ILE A 26 10.44 6.21 1.67
CA ILE A 26 9.80 6.49 0.36
C ILE A 26 9.83 7.97 0.00
N GLN A 27 9.72 8.86 0.99
CA GLN A 27 9.79 10.30 0.76
C GLN A 27 11.19 10.77 0.34
N THR A 28 12.23 10.06 0.77
CA THR A 28 13.64 10.38 0.46
C THR A 28 14.11 9.63 -0.78
N ASP A 29 13.78 8.34 -0.88
CA ASP A 29 14.04 7.45 -1.99
C ASP A 29 12.74 6.75 -2.40
N SER A 30 12.18 7.24 -3.50
CA SER A 30 10.94 6.72 -4.06
C SER A 30 11.09 5.35 -4.74
N GLN A 31 12.31 4.82 -4.94
CA GLN A 31 12.49 3.51 -5.54
C GLN A 31 12.12 2.40 -4.57
N VAL A 32 11.19 1.55 -4.98
CA VAL A 32 10.72 0.44 -4.17
C VAL A 32 10.67 -0.85 -4.97
N ASN A 33 10.83 -1.97 -4.25
CA ASN A 33 10.61 -3.30 -4.78
C ASN A 33 9.51 -4.01 -3.97
N LEU A 34 8.49 -4.46 -4.66
CA LEU A 34 7.40 -5.25 -4.10
C LEU A 34 7.62 -6.72 -4.44
N ALA A 35 7.89 -7.53 -3.42
CA ALA A 35 8.02 -8.97 -3.56
C ALA A 35 6.75 -9.66 -3.02
N TYR A 36 6.05 -10.36 -3.90
CA TYR A 36 4.92 -11.22 -3.56
C TYR A 36 5.34 -12.68 -3.58
N VAL A 37 4.89 -13.41 -2.57
CA VAL A 37 4.99 -14.87 -2.51
C VAL A 37 3.62 -15.46 -2.29
N THR A 38 3.25 -16.44 -3.10
CA THR A 38 2.04 -17.25 -2.86
C THR A 38 2.41 -18.51 -2.08
N SER A 39 1.43 -19.07 -1.36
CA SER A 39 1.56 -20.37 -0.70
C SER A 39 1.87 -21.53 -1.67
N SER A 40 1.69 -21.32 -2.97
CA SER A 40 2.07 -22.26 -4.05
C SER A 40 3.49 -22.03 -4.57
N ASN A 41 4.36 -21.29 -3.86
CA ASN A 41 5.73 -20.94 -4.26
C ASN A 41 5.81 -20.17 -5.60
N HIS A 42 4.82 -19.34 -5.91
CA HIS A 42 4.97 -18.38 -7.00
C HIS A 42 5.54 -17.08 -6.45
N TYR A 43 6.55 -16.55 -7.13
CA TYR A 43 7.24 -15.34 -6.74
C TYR A 43 7.06 -14.29 -7.83
N VAL A 44 6.69 -13.08 -7.41
CA VAL A 44 6.59 -11.93 -8.30
C VAL A 44 7.35 -10.78 -7.65
N SER A 45 8.32 -10.22 -8.37
CA SER A 45 9.03 -9.00 -7.95
C SER A 45 8.62 -7.87 -8.89
N ILE A 46 8.14 -6.77 -8.33
CA ILE A 46 7.74 -5.58 -9.06
C ILE A 46 8.63 -4.44 -8.60
N HIS A 47 9.51 -3.99 -9.48
CA HIS A 47 10.33 -2.81 -9.23
C HIS A 47 9.61 -1.58 -9.77
N GLY A 48 9.60 -0.50 -9.00
CA GLY A 48 8.90 0.72 -9.41
C GLY A 48 9.18 1.89 -8.49
N THR A 49 8.33 2.91 -8.62
CA THR A 49 8.42 4.14 -7.85
C THR A 49 7.18 4.28 -6.99
N ALA A 50 7.34 4.43 -5.68
CA ALA A 50 6.25 4.72 -4.76
C ALA A 50 6.13 6.22 -4.54
N ASN A 51 4.89 6.70 -4.50
CA ASN A 51 4.58 8.07 -4.12
C ASN A 51 3.70 8.06 -2.88
N LEU A 52 4.01 8.93 -1.92
CA LEU A 52 3.14 9.19 -0.78
C LEU A 52 1.99 10.07 -1.26
N VAL A 53 0.79 9.51 -1.26
CA VAL A 53 -0.43 10.25 -1.59
C VAL A 53 -1.24 10.41 -0.31
N ASP A 54 -1.40 11.68 0.10
CA ASP A 54 -2.20 12.08 1.25
C ASP A 54 -3.54 12.65 0.77
N ASP A 55 -4.28 11.85 0.01
CA ASP A 55 -5.58 12.24 -0.53
C ASP A 55 -6.68 11.48 0.19
N GLN A 56 -7.53 12.22 0.90
CA GLN A 56 -8.67 11.65 1.60
C GLN A 56 -9.68 11.03 0.64
N SER A 57 -9.75 11.49 -0.61
CA SER A 57 -10.68 10.98 -1.62
C SER A 57 -10.27 9.58 -2.09
N ILE A 58 -8.97 9.37 -2.30
CA ILE A 58 -8.40 8.05 -2.65
C ILE A 58 -8.48 7.11 -1.46
N LEU A 59 -8.27 7.63 -0.25
CA LEU A 59 -8.48 6.86 0.97
C LEU A 59 -9.94 6.38 1.03
N ASP A 60 -10.93 7.26 0.87
CA ASP A 60 -12.36 6.92 0.85
C ASP A 60 -12.72 5.93 -0.28
N GLU A 61 -12.09 6.01 -1.45
CA GLU A 61 -12.30 5.06 -2.57
C GLU A 61 -11.72 3.66 -2.28
N LEU A 62 -10.55 3.61 -1.63
CA LEU A 62 -9.91 2.36 -1.19
C LEU A 62 -10.48 1.84 0.14
N TRP A 63 -11.24 2.66 0.87
CA TRP A 63 -11.77 2.35 2.19
C TRP A 63 -12.99 1.43 2.07
N SER A 64 -12.76 0.15 2.33
CA SER A 64 -13.81 -0.83 2.55
C SER A 64 -14.13 -0.99 4.05
N PRO A 65 -15.35 -1.40 4.44
CA PRO A 65 -15.74 -1.63 5.84
C PRO A 65 -14.90 -2.70 6.56
N ALA A 66 -14.11 -3.50 5.83
CA ALA A 66 -13.11 -4.39 6.41
C ALA A 66 -11.94 -3.67 7.10
N TYR A 67 -11.68 -2.39 6.79
CA TYR A 67 -10.60 -1.61 7.42
C TYR A 67 -10.99 -0.94 8.74
N GLU A 68 -12.29 -0.78 9.04
CA GLU A 68 -12.75 -0.35 10.36
C GLU A 68 -12.23 -1.28 11.47
N ALA A 69 -12.04 -2.57 11.15
CA ALA A 69 -11.50 -3.56 12.07
C ALA A 69 -9.98 -3.44 12.32
N PHE A 70 -9.24 -2.78 11.42
CA PHE A 70 -7.78 -2.61 11.53
C PHE A 70 -7.36 -1.21 12.02
N PHE A 71 -8.26 -0.23 11.96
CA PHE A 71 -8.05 1.13 12.47
C PHE A 71 -9.12 1.46 13.53
N GLU A 72 -8.87 1.02 14.77
CA GLU A 72 -9.76 1.20 15.95
C GLU A 72 -10.16 2.65 16.26
N ASN A 73 -9.54 3.66 15.65
CA ASN A 73 -9.87 5.08 15.84
C ASN A 73 -10.50 5.78 14.63
N GLY A 74 -10.91 5.04 13.60
CA GLY A 74 -11.42 5.67 12.39
C GLY A 74 -10.44 6.69 11.79
N LYS A 75 -10.96 7.59 10.95
CA LYS A 75 -10.22 8.55 10.14
C LYS A 75 -9.32 9.51 10.93
#